data_AF-A0A8H7REC1-F1
#
_entry.id   AF-A0A8H7REC1-F1
#
_cell.length_a   1.000
_cell.length_b   1.000
_cell.length_c   1.000
_cell.angle_alpha   90.00
_cell.angle_beta   90.00
_cell.angle_gamma   90.00
#
_symmetry.space_group_name_H-M   'P 1'
#
loop_
_entity.id
_entity.type
_entity.pdbx_description
1 polymer ?
#
loop_
_entity_poly.entity_id
_entity_poly.type
_entity_poly.pdbx_seq_one_letter_code
_entity_poly.pdbx_strand_id
1 'polypeptide(L)'
;MKDNLSHMIASPINRFFNSKEYRVWKNDFGDDLLMKKTDLDAVEASRIVNEYGPKLVESVVILENHWFFMTSFSCFIHNNHQIDDCADLSKVGHQEKAVAFIRRKTKLGKDYFELTYRFGYVELLATSGFFGSVDGTFFSPFLGSSVQELPTTITTSFQTISTNVIFIAIEQKEYICKSRIMNQYYKLNAKNNWGFYSKRYEDNGFSPANPLLFESRHIMHSAASLVIKSFAYQEIQQKKMNGLLLKVLAQDDLSLNSVSKLIKKYLVFLNQHRNSSFSLSPPKETKKELIEIYNNSLASALKSSNIKHIKLAKKRYAATKIELFGEE
;
A
#
# COMPACT_ATOMS: atom_id res chain seq x y z
N MET A 1 26.93 12.99 14.19
CA MET A 1 26.19 12.81 15.46
C MET A 1 24.66 12.98 15.27
N LYS A 2 24.13 12.58 14.10
CA LYS A 2 22.70 12.45 13.78
C LYS A 2 22.39 11.08 13.13
N ASP A 3 23.28 10.11 13.39
CA ASP A 3 23.34 8.86 12.63
C ASP A 3 22.71 7.69 13.41
N ASN A 4 22.34 7.94 14.67
CA ASN A 4 21.71 6.97 15.55
C ASN A 4 20.29 7.39 15.88
N LEU A 5 19.32 6.59 15.42
CA LEU A 5 17.89 6.84 15.60
C LEU A 5 17.51 6.97 17.08
N SER A 6 18.18 6.23 17.98
CA SER A 6 17.90 6.27 19.42
C SER A 6 18.16 7.62 20.09
N HIS A 7 18.95 8.50 19.46
CA HIS A 7 19.18 9.86 19.96
C HIS A 7 18.12 10.86 19.45
N MET A 8 17.32 10.46 18.47
CA MET A 8 16.34 11.32 17.80
C MET A 8 14.91 11.11 18.29
N ILE A 9 14.64 9.99 18.97
CA ILE A 9 13.30 9.60 19.38
C ILE A 9 13.29 9.16 20.84
N ALA A 10 12.20 9.48 21.54
CA ALA A 10 12.00 9.10 22.93
C ALA A 10 11.80 7.59 23.10
N SER A 11 12.23 7.07 24.25
CA SER A 11 12.17 5.64 24.58
C SER A 11 10.76 4.99 24.49
N PRO A 12 9.63 5.68 24.76
CA PRO A 12 8.31 5.07 24.61
C PRO A 12 7.98 4.63 23.18
N ILE A 13 8.69 5.15 22.17
CA ILE A 13 8.51 4.79 20.75
C ILE A 13 9.05 3.37 20.50
N ASN A 14 9.89 2.82 21.37
CA ASN A 14 10.44 1.47 21.22
C ASN A 14 9.39 0.34 21.20
N ARG A 15 8.15 0.63 21.61
CA ARG A 15 7.02 -0.30 21.45
C ARG A 15 6.64 -0.58 19.99
N PHE A 16 7.01 0.31 19.07
CA PHE A 16 6.82 0.10 17.64
C PHE A 16 8.01 -0.64 17.06
N PHE A 17 9.22 -0.16 17.30
CA PHE A 17 10.46 -0.76 16.79
C PHE A 17 11.61 -0.44 17.74
N ASN A 18 12.59 -1.33 17.90
CA ASN A 18 13.74 -1.05 18.76
C ASN A 18 14.72 -0.11 18.03
N SER A 19 14.80 1.15 18.46
CA SER A 19 15.62 2.18 17.79
C SER A 19 17.11 1.84 17.67
N LYS A 20 17.62 0.94 18.52
CA LYS A 20 19.03 0.50 18.51
C LYS A 20 19.34 -0.50 17.39
N GLU A 21 18.32 -1.11 16.80
CA GLU A 21 18.44 -2.08 15.70
C GLU A 21 18.46 -1.40 14.32
N TYR A 22 18.67 -0.09 14.28
CA TYR A 22 18.58 0.71 13.07
C TYR A 22 19.87 1.44 12.75
N ARG A 23 20.14 1.57 11.46
CA ARG A 23 21.25 2.36 10.92
C ARG A 23 20.78 3.22 9.75
N VAL A 24 21.47 4.33 9.50
CA VAL A 24 21.26 5.11 8.29
C VAL A 24 21.60 4.25 7.07
N TRP A 25 20.69 4.20 6.11
CA TRP A 25 20.88 3.49 4.86
C TRP A 25 21.86 4.23 3.97
N LYS A 26 22.90 3.52 3.50
CA LYS A 26 23.77 4.00 2.42
C LYS A 26 22.99 3.89 1.11
N ASN A 27 22.45 5.02 0.67
CA ASN A 27 21.43 5.11 -0.37
C ASN A 27 21.85 6.01 -1.54
N ASP A 28 23.15 6.01 -1.86
CA ASP A 28 23.71 6.72 -3.00
C ASP A 28 23.87 5.74 -4.17
N PHE A 29 23.17 6.03 -5.26
CA PHE A 29 23.11 5.24 -6.49
C PHE A 29 23.84 5.94 -7.64
N GLY A 30 24.64 6.97 -7.34
CA GLY A 30 25.41 7.73 -8.32
C GLY A 30 26.30 6.87 -9.21
N ASP A 31 26.74 5.70 -8.76
CA ASP A 31 27.58 4.79 -9.54
C ASP A 31 26.85 3.49 -9.96
N ASP A 32 25.58 3.32 -9.58
CA ASP A 32 24.80 2.14 -9.93
C ASP A 32 24.22 2.27 -11.34
N LEU A 33 24.90 1.65 -12.31
CA LEU A 33 24.50 1.65 -13.73
C LEU A 33 23.09 1.08 -13.95
N LEU A 34 22.67 0.10 -13.15
CA LEU A 34 21.34 -0.49 -13.28
C LEU A 34 20.26 0.51 -12.88
N MET A 35 20.49 1.28 -11.82
CA MET A 35 19.54 2.28 -11.31
C MET A 35 19.37 3.49 -12.25
N LYS A 36 20.35 3.73 -13.12
CA LYS A 36 20.30 4.78 -14.15
C LYS A 36 19.63 4.36 -15.46
N LYS A 37 19.46 3.06 -15.68
CA LYS A 37 18.93 2.52 -16.94
C LYS A 37 17.47 2.94 -17.15
N THR A 38 17.12 3.31 -18.38
CA THR A 38 15.76 3.76 -18.75
C THR A 38 14.98 2.71 -19.53
N ASP A 39 15.70 1.79 -20.17
CA ASP A 39 15.26 0.66 -20.97
C ASP A 39 15.38 -0.65 -20.20
N LEU A 40 14.98 -0.65 -18.92
CA LEU A 40 14.94 -1.87 -18.10
C LEU A 40 14.08 -2.94 -18.77
N ASP A 41 14.50 -4.20 -18.68
CA ASP A 41 13.65 -5.35 -18.96
C ASP A 41 12.91 -5.84 -17.69
N ALA A 42 12.00 -6.80 -17.85
CA ALA A 42 11.17 -7.29 -16.73
C ALA A 42 11.98 -8.03 -15.63
N VAL A 43 13.10 -8.65 -16.00
CA VAL A 43 13.98 -9.37 -15.07
C VAL A 43 14.80 -8.37 -14.27
N GLU A 44 15.37 -7.37 -14.94
CA GLU A 44 16.11 -6.27 -14.31
C GLU A 44 15.20 -5.48 -13.36
N ALA A 45 14.00 -5.12 -13.80
CA ALA A 45 12.98 -4.49 -12.98
C ALA A 45 12.65 -5.30 -11.72
N SER A 46 12.41 -6.61 -11.89
CA SER A 46 12.13 -7.50 -10.77
C SER A 46 13.31 -7.62 -9.81
N ARG A 47 14.55 -7.63 -10.31
CA ARG A 47 15.77 -7.63 -9.50
C ARG A 47 15.86 -6.38 -8.62
N ILE A 48 15.68 -5.20 -9.21
CA ILE A 48 15.68 -3.92 -8.47
C ILE A 48 14.62 -3.94 -7.36
N VAL A 49 13.39 -4.31 -7.71
CA VAL A 49 12.25 -4.30 -6.77
C VAL A 49 12.47 -5.28 -5.62
N ASN A 50 12.96 -6.49 -5.91
CA ASN A 50 13.22 -7.51 -4.89
C ASN A 50 14.48 -7.24 -4.07
N GLU A 51 15.42 -6.46 -4.60
CA GLU A 51 16.59 -6.05 -3.84
C GLU A 51 16.24 -4.95 -2.83
N TYR A 52 15.51 -3.91 -3.25
CA TYR A 52 15.33 -2.70 -2.44
C TYR A 52 14.01 -2.67 -1.66
N GLY A 53 12.94 -3.27 -2.19
CA GLY A 53 11.64 -3.33 -1.51
C GLY A 53 11.72 -3.93 -0.10
N PRO A 54 12.30 -5.14 0.06
CA PRO A 54 12.46 -5.76 1.37
C PRO A 54 13.29 -4.94 2.36
N LYS A 55 14.42 -4.36 1.91
CA LYS A 55 15.35 -3.59 2.76
C LYS A 55 14.66 -2.43 3.49
N LEU A 56 13.57 -1.91 2.91
CA LEU A 56 12.85 -0.75 3.41
C LEU A 56 11.60 -1.10 4.20
N VAL A 57 11.19 -2.37 4.24
CA VAL A 57 10.15 -2.83 5.17
C VAL A 57 10.59 -2.57 6.60
N GLU A 58 9.72 -1.96 7.41
CA GLU A 58 10.03 -1.48 8.77
C GLU A 58 11.11 -0.39 8.83
N SER A 59 11.34 0.37 7.75
CA SER A 59 12.21 1.55 7.80
C SER A 59 11.61 2.67 8.65
N VAL A 60 12.46 3.63 9.05
CA VAL A 60 12.07 4.83 9.79
C VAL A 60 12.63 6.07 9.11
N VAL A 61 11.83 7.13 8.99
CA VAL A 61 12.31 8.47 8.65
C VAL A 61 11.84 9.49 9.65
N ILE A 62 12.63 10.56 9.81
CA ILE A 62 12.23 11.74 10.58
C ILE A 62 11.98 12.88 9.60
N LEU A 63 10.78 13.44 9.65
CA LEU A 63 10.37 14.61 8.88
C LEU A 63 9.92 15.66 9.88
N GLU A 64 10.61 16.82 9.91
CA GLU A 64 10.46 17.82 10.96
C GLU A 64 10.68 17.17 12.36
N ASN A 65 9.70 17.30 13.26
CA ASN A 65 9.69 16.71 14.60
C ASN A 65 8.81 15.46 14.68
N HIS A 66 8.62 14.74 13.56
CA HIS A 66 7.79 13.54 13.52
C HIS A 66 8.54 12.37 12.92
N TRP A 67 8.43 11.21 13.57
CA TRP A 67 8.91 9.95 13.03
C TRP A 67 7.81 9.29 12.22
N PHE A 68 8.20 8.59 11.16
CA PHE A 68 7.36 7.73 10.34
C PHE A 68 8.01 6.36 10.26
N PHE A 69 7.26 5.33 10.60
CA PHE A 69 7.67 3.94 10.56
C PHE A 69 6.74 3.16 9.64
N MET A 70 7.28 2.58 8.56
CA MET A 70 6.47 2.01 7.49
C MET A 70 6.48 0.50 7.58
N THR A 71 5.29 -0.07 7.67
CA THR A 71 5.09 -1.51 7.77
C THR A 71 4.76 -2.14 6.43
N SER A 72 4.37 -1.35 5.42
CA SER A 72 4.23 -1.85 4.05
C SER A 72 4.40 -0.78 2.98
N PHE A 73 4.78 -1.24 1.79
CA PHE A 73 4.92 -0.43 0.58
C PHE A 73 4.25 -1.07 -0.63
N SER A 74 3.87 -0.24 -1.61
CA SER A 74 3.67 -0.66 -2.99
C SER A 74 4.77 -0.04 -3.87
N CYS A 75 5.45 -0.87 -4.64
CA CYS A 75 6.55 -0.46 -5.49
C CYS A 75 6.09 -0.18 -6.93
N PHE A 76 6.65 0.87 -7.51
CA PHE A 76 6.41 1.29 -8.89
C PHE A 76 7.73 1.61 -9.58
N ILE A 77 7.81 1.33 -10.88
CA ILE A 77 8.95 1.72 -11.72
C ILE A 77 8.46 2.76 -12.72
N HIS A 78 9.03 3.96 -12.65
CA HIS A 78 8.71 5.05 -13.56
C HIS A 78 9.53 4.99 -14.86
N ASN A 79 9.20 5.88 -15.80
CA ASN A 79 9.92 6.13 -17.05
C ASN A 79 9.86 5.01 -18.11
N ASN A 80 9.36 3.82 -17.78
CA ASN A 80 9.13 2.74 -18.74
C ASN A 80 7.75 2.07 -18.54
N HIS A 81 6.75 2.49 -19.33
CA HIS A 81 5.38 1.96 -19.24
C HIS A 81 5.23 0.50 -19.68
N GLN A 82 6.19 -0.05 -20.42
CA GLN A 82 6.17 -1.48 -20.78
C GLN A 82 6.55 -2.35 -19.59
N ILE A 83 7.31 -1.79 -18.63
CA ILE A 83 7.74 -2.46 -17.41
C ILE A 83 6.72 -2.32 -16.30
N ASP A 84 6.16 -1.12 -16.14
CA ASP A 84 5.14 -0.87 -15.15
C ASP A 84 4.11 0.16 -15.61
N ASP A 85 3.07 -0.32 -16.29
CA ASP A 85 1.95 0.51 -16.71
C ASP A 85 1.13 1.04 -15.51
N CYS A 86 1.37 0.54 -14.29
CA CYS A 86 0.71 0.97 -13.07
C CYS A 86 1.32 2.24 -12.46
N ALA A 87 2.57 2.57 -12.79
CA ALA A 87 3.20 3.81 -12.35
C ALA A 87 2.47 5.04 -12.90
N ASP A 88 2.52 6.15 -12.14
CA ASP A 88 1.99 7.44 -12.61
C ASP A 88 2.75 7.91 -13.86
N LEU A 89 2.03 8.44 -14.85
CA LEU A 89 2.59 8.95 -16.11
C LEU A 89 3.33 10.28 -15.94
N SER A 90 3.26 10.90 -14.76
CA SER A 90 4.05 12.09 -14.46
C SER A 90 5.53 11.80 -14.72
N LYS A 91 6.22 12.69 -15.45
CA LYS A 91 7.68 12.61 -15.63
C LYS A 91 8.36 12.81 -14.27
N VAL A 92 8.64 11.70 -13.59
CA VAL A 92 9.44 11.68 -12.36
C VAL A 92 10.91 11.61 -12.78
N GLY A 93 11.68 12.63 -12.43
CA GLY A 93 13.12 12.66 -12.70
C GLY A 93 13.87 11.63 -11.85
N HIS A 94 14.97 11.10 -12.41
CA HIS A 94 15.90 10.21 -11.73
C HIS A 94 16.38 10.80 -10.39
N GLN A 95 16.45 9.98 -9.34
CA GLN A 95 16.96 10.38 -8.02
C GLN A 95 18.26 9.63 -7.72
N GLU A 96 19.39 10.32 -7.71
CA GLU A 96 20.69 9.69 -7.38
C GLU A 96 20.77 9.20 -5.95
N LYS A 97 20.07 9.85 -5.02
CA LYS A 97 19.97 9.46 -3.62
C LYS A 97 18.54 9.11 -3.27
N ALA A 98 18.35 8.18 -2.35
CA ALA A 98 17.00 7.93 -1.86
C ALA A 98 16.48 9.12 -1.05
N VAL A 99 15.27 9.56 -1.39
CA VAL A 99 14.57 10.65 -0.72
C VAL A 99 13.20 10.18 -0.28
N ALA A 100 12.89 10.43 0.99
CA ALA A 100 11.56 10.26 1.57
C ALA A 100 10.87 11.61 1.70
N PHE A 101 9.61 11.71 1.27
CA PHE A 101 8.86 12.96 1.31
C PHE A 101 7.35 12.72 1.38
N ILE A 102 6.62 13.73 1.84
CA ILE A 102 5.16 13.74 1.86
C ILE A 102 4.66 14.50 0.64
N ARG A 103 3.81 13.87 -0.18
CA ARG A 103 3.18 14.51 -1.34
C ARG A 103 1.71 14.79 -1.05
N ARG A 104 1.25 16.00 -1.31
CA ARG A 104 -0.19 16.31 -1.40
C ARG A 104 -0.73 15.87 -2.75
N LYS A 105 -1.87 15.20 -2.73
CA LYS A 105 -2.71 14.91 -3.90
C LYS A 105 -4.12 15.42 -3.65
N THR A 106 -4.80 15.81 -4.71
CA THR A 106 -6.19 16.29 -4.65
C THR A 106 -7.06 15.37 -5.47
N LYS A 107 -8.14 14.85 -4.89
CA LYS A 107 -9.15 14.05 -5.58
C LYS A 107 -10.54 14.52 -5.19
N LEU A 108 -11.36 14.87 -6.18
CA LEU A 108 -12.73 15.37 -5.99
C LEU A 108 -12.78 16.54 -4.98
N GLY A 109 -11.84 17.49 -5.11
CA GLY A 109 -11.75 18.67 -4.24
C GLY A 109 -11.26 18.39 -2.81
N LYS A 110 -10.88 17.15 -2.48
CA LYS A 110 -10.32 16.80 -1.17
C LYS A 110 -8.84 16.47 -1.28
N ASP A 111 -8.06 17.13 -0.45
CA ASP A 111 -6.64 16.84 -0.32
C ASP A 111 -6.42 15.58 0.51
N TYR A 112 -5.40 14.84 0.13
CA TYR A 112 -4.86 13.72 0.87
C TYR A 112 -3.35 13.67 0.70
N PHE A 113 -2.66 13.04 1.63
CA PHE A 113 -1.20 13.03 1.68
C PHE A 113 -0.67 11.61 1.56
N GLU A 114 0.40 11.44 0.81
CA GLU A 114 1.07 10.15 0.60
C GLU A 114 2.53 10.28 1.03
N LEU A 115 3.02 9.30 1.80
CA LEU A 115 4.45 9.18 2.12
C LEU A 115 5.11 8.30 1.07
N THR A 116 6.15 8.82 0.44
CA THR A 116 6.79 8.19 -0.71
C THR A 116 8.29 8.23 -0.57
N TYR A 117 8.94 7.10 -0.89
CA TYR A 117 10.39 7.02 -1.06
C TYR A 117 10.70 6.92 -2.55
N ARG A 118 11.69 7.68 -3.02
CA ARG A 118 12.16 7.61 -4.41
C ARG A 118 13.66 7.49 -4.50
N PHE A 119 14.13 6.65 -5.41
CA PHE A 119 15.55 6.44 -5.74
C PHE A 119 15.64 5.83 -7.14
N GLY A 120 16.59 6.29 -7.95
CA GLY A 120 16.60 6.05 -9.40
C GLY A 120 15.25 6.40 -10.03
N TYR A 121 14.65 5.42 -10.73
CA TYR A 121 13.28 5.49 -11.25
C TYR A 121 12.25 4.73 -10.40
N VAL A 122 12.63 4.28 -9.21
CA VAL A 122 11.78 3.50 -8.31
C VAL A 122 11.00 4.43 -7.38
N GLU A 123 9.73 4.13 -7.20
CA GLU A 123 8.87 4.73 -6.19
C GLU A 123 8.35 3.64 -5.24
N LEU A 124 8.59 3.81 -3.94
CA LEU A 124 7.93 3.03 -2.89
C LEU A 124 6.91 3.93 -2.19
N LEU A 125 5.64 3.65 -2.46
CA LEU A 125 4.51 4.32 -1.80
C LEU A 125 4.16 3.59 -0.51
N ALA A 126 4.26 4.26 0.63
CA ALA A 126 3.87 3.67 1.90
C ALA A 126 2.36 3.36 1.91
N THR A 127 1.99 2.15 2.30
CA THR A 127 0.58 1.70 2.35
C THR A 127 0.13 1.30 3.75
N SER A 128 1.05 1.21 4.70
CA SER A 128 0.74 1.14 6.12
C SER A 128 1.93 1.57 6.95
N GLY A 129 1.64 1.98 8.18
CA GLY A 129 2.67 2.32 9.14
C GLY A 129 2.10 3.08 10.33
N PHE A 130 3.03 3.68 11.06
CA PHE A 130 2.77 4.52 12.21
C PHE A 130 3.55 5.81 12.02
N PHE A 131 3.01 6.91 12.52
CA PHE A 131 3.79 8.13 12.68
C PHE A 131 3.48 8.75 14.03
N GLY A 132 4.37 9.60 14.53
CA GLY A 132 4.20 10.24 15.83
C GLY A 132 5.21 11.33 16.06
N SER A 133 5.05 12.04 17.18
CA SER A 133 6.00 13.04 17.61
C SER A 133 7.28 12.38 18.13
N VAL A 134 8.43 13.01 17.92
CA VAL A 134 9.73 12.48 18.39
C VAL A 134 9.83 12.36 19.91
N ASP A 135 9.04 13.13 20.66
CA ASP A 135 8.94 13.05 22.12
C ASP A 135 8.09 11.86 22.62
N GLY A 136 7.41 11.14 21.72
CA GLY A 136 6.59 9.98 22.04
C GLY A 136 5.22 10.30 22.65
N THR A 137 4.82 11.57 22.72
CA THR A 137 3.54 12.01 23.29
C THR A 137 2.34 11.66 22.41
N PHE A 138 2.54 11.56 21.10
CA PHE A 138 1.50 11.24 20.13
C PHE A 138 1.96 10.18 19.13
N PHE A 139 1.02 9.34 18.70
CA PHE A 139 1.17 8.54 17.49
C PHE A 139 -0.19 8.30 16.81
N SER A 140 -0.15 8.00 15.51
CA SER A 140 -1.29 7.51 14.76
C SER A 140 -0.89 6.42 13.76
N PRO A 141 -1.57 5.26 13.76
CA PRO A 141 -1.45 4.28 12.69
C PRO A 141 -2.23 4.71 11.46
N PHE A 142 -1.73 4.36 10.28
CA PHE A 142 -2.42 4.54 9.00
C PHE A 142 -2.42 3.24 8.17
N LEU A 143 -3.49 3.04 7.40
CA LEU A 143 -3.68 1.92 6.47
C LEU A 143 -4.29 2.42 5.16
N GLY A 144 -3.63 2.10 4.05
CA GLY A 144 -3.86 2.69 2.72
C GLY A 144 -2.79 3.73 2.40
N SER A 145 -2.77 4.22 1.14
CA SER A 145 -1.77 5.20 0.71
C SER A 145 -1.93 6.58 1.34
N SER A 146 -3.16 6.93 1.74
CA SER A 146 -3.45 8.21 2.38
C SER A 146 -3.06 8.18 3.85
N VAL A 147 -2.08 9.00 4.22
CA VAL A 147 -1.74 9.32 5.61
C VAL A 147 -2.69 10.39 6.10
N GLN A 148 -3.49 10.07 7.12
CA GLN A 148 -4.46 10.97 7.75
C GLN A 148 -3.93 11.48 9.08
N GLU A 149 -4.59 12.49 9.65
CA GLU A 149 -4.23 13.06 10.96
C GLU A 149 -2.80 13.63 11.00
N LEU A 150 -2.25 14.03 9.84
CA LEU A 150 -0.93 14.65 9.78
C LEU A 150 -0.93 16.00 10.52
N PRO A 151 0.15 16.32 11.26
CA PRO A 151 0.32 17.61 11.91
C PRO A 151 0.26 18.77 10.92
N THR A 152 -0.25 19.92 11.35
CA THR A 152 -0.37 21.12 10.51
C THR A 152 0.96 21.49 9.87
N THR A 153 2.05 21.42 10.63
CA THR A 153 3.43 21.68 10.15
C THR A 153 3.79 20.85 8.92
N ILE A 154 3.34 19.60 8.85
CA ILE A 154 3.56 18.73 7.70
C ILE A 154 2.62 19.09 6.54
N THR A 155 1.33 19.31 6.85
CA THR A 155 0.33 19.60 5.80
C THR A 155 0.52 20.96 5.13
N THR A 156 1.15 21.93 5.78
CA THR A 156 1.44 23.26 5.22
C THR A 156 2.76 23.29 4.47
N SER A 157 3.76 22.54 4.92
CA SER A 157 5.12 22.55 4.35
C SER A 157 5.40 21.34 3.44
N PHE A 158 4.36 20.65 2.96
CA PHE A 158 4.50 19.43 2.15
C PHE A 158 5.34 19.61 0.86
N GLN A 159 5.51 20.83 0.36
CA GLN A 159 6.33 21.10 -0.82
C GLN A 159 7.84 21.06 -0.53
N THR A 160 8.23 21.29 0.72
CA THR A 160 9.64 21.39 1.13
C THR A 160 10.06 20.25 2.05
N ILE A 161 9.10 19.56 2.69
CA ILE A 161 9.39 18.45 3.61
C ILE A 161 9.87 17.22 2.85
N SER A 162 11.16 16.95 2.99
CA SER A 162 11.82 15.74 2.53
C SER A 162 13.05 15.43 3.38
N THR A 163 13.50 14.18 3.34
CA THR A 163 14.76 13.76 3.96
C THR A 163 15.46 12.72 3.10
N ASN A 164 16.79 12.77 3.06
CA ASN A 164 17.64 11.72 2.50
C ASN A 164 18.16 10.75 3.58
N VAL A 165 17.86 11.01 4.86
CA VAL A 165 18.24 10.15 5.99
C VAL A 165 17.12 9.15 6.24
N ILE A 166 17.30 7.94 5.70
CA ILE A 166 16.39 6.81 5.87
C ILE A 166 17.06 5.80 6.78
N PHE A 167 16.42 5.45 7.89
CA PHE A 167 16.89 4.41 8.79
C PHE A 167 16.30 3.06 8.38
N ILE A 168 17.16 2.06 8.19
CA ILE A 168 16.75 0.67 7.94
C ILE A 168 17.21 -0.21 9.09
N ALA A 169 16.51 -1.33 9.28
CA ALA A 169 16.93 -2.32 10.24
C ALA A 169 18.32 -2.87 9.86
N ILE A 170 19.16 -3.13 10.87
CA ILE A 170 20.49 -3.72 10.69
C ILE A 170 20.35 -5.12 10.09
N GLU A 171 19.39 -5.89 10.61
CA GLU A 171 18.98 -7.18 10.08
C GLU A 171 17.68 -7.05 9.31
N GLN A 172 17.61 -7.71 8.15
CA GLN A 172 16.42 -7.73 7.30
C GLN A 172 15.23 -8.31 8.08
N LYS A 173 14.19 -7.50 8.28
CA LYS A 173 12.96 -7.95 8.93
C LYS A 173 12.18 -8.88 8.00
N GLU A 174 11.50 -9.85 8.59
CA GLU A 174 10.64 -10.78 7.85
C GLU A 174 9.53 -10.02 7.12
N TYR A 175 9.28 -10.41 5.88
CA TYR A 175 8.31 -9.77 5.02
C TYR A 175 7.56 -10.80 4.17
N ILE A 176 6.45 -10.33 3.61
CA ILE A 176 5.62 -11.07 2.67
C ILE A 176 5.37 -10.20 1.44
N CYS A 177 5.34 -10.84 0.27
CA CYS A 177 5.00 -10.19 -0.98
C CYS A 177 3.55 -10.48 -1.36
N LYS A 178 2.79 -9.43 -1.70
CA LYS A 178 1.42 -9.52 -2.20
C LYS A 178 1.22 -8.55 -3.36
N SER A 179 0.03 -8.54 -3.95
CA SER A 179 -0.36 -7.49 -4.88
C SER A 179 -0.28 -6.10 -4.24
N ARG A 180 -0.01 -5.11 -5.09
CA ARG A 180 -0.02 -3.69 -4.73
C ARG A 180 -1.41 -3.26 -4.28
N ILE A 181 -1.49 -2.24 -3.43
CA ILE A 181 -2.75 -1.59 -3.05
C ILE A 181 -3.02 -0.46 -4.03
N MET A 182 -3.98 -0.66 -4.93
CA MET A 182 -4.32 0.31 -5.98
C MET A 182 -5.80 0.22 -6.35
N ASN A 183 -6.24 1.02 -7.33
CA ASN A 183 -7.62 1.03 -7.83
C ASN A 183 -7.74 0.78 -9.34
N GLN A 184 -6.62 0.54 -10.04
CA GLN A 184 -6.56 0.34 -11.50
C GLN A 184 -6.07 -1.06 -11.86
N TYR A 185 -6.70 -2.09 -11.30
CA TYR A 185 -6.27 -3.49 -11.50
C TYR A 185 -6.52 -4.08 -12.89
N TYR A 186 -7.09 -3.30 -13.81
CA TYR A 186 -7.19 -3.68 -15.24
C TYR A 186 -5.88 -3.51 -16.00
N LYS A 187 -4.87 -2.91 -15.36
CA LYS A 187 -3.53 -2.67 -15.92
C LYS A 187 -2.72 -3.97 -15.99
N LEU A 188 -1.85 -4.10 -16.99
CA LEU A 188 -1.12 -5.34 -17.28
C LEU A 188 -0.20 -5.75 -16.14
N ASN A 189 0.50 -4.80 -15.54
CA ASN A 189 1.46 -5.06 -14.47
C ASN A 189 0.80 -5.11 -13.08
N ALA A 190 -0.54 -5.01 -13.00
CA ALA A 190 -1.30 -5.11 -11.75
C ALA A 190 -1.10 -6.43 -11.01
N LYS A 191 -0.82 -7.51 -11.75
CA LYS A 191 -0.57 -8.86 -11.24
C LYS A 191 0.77 -9.02 -10.50
N ASN A 192 1.70 -8.09 -10.67
CA ASN A 192 3.02 -8.18 -10.04
C ASN A 192 2.87 -8.08 -8.52
N ASN A 193 3.48 -9.01 -7.80
CA ASN A 193 3.51 -9.04 -6.33
C ASN A 193 4.56 -8.07 -5.77
N TRP A 194 4.43 -6.80 -6.14
CA TRP A 194 5.32 -5.70 -5.75
C TRP A 194 4.77 -4.89 -4.57
N GLY A 195 3.89 -5.50 -3.77
CA GLY A 195 3.53 -5.01 -2.45
C GLY A 195 4.33 -5.75 -1.39
N PHE A 196 5.07 -5.03 -0.55
CA PHE A 196 5.90 -5.58 0.51
C PHE A 196 5.30 -5.24 1.87
N TYR A 197 5.13 -6.23 2.74
CA TYR A 197 4.49 -6.04 4.05
C TYR A 197 5.33 -6.73 5.13
N SER A 198 5.49 -6.07 6.27
CA SER A 198 6.09 -6.69 7.44
C SER A 198 5.25 -7.86 7.89
N LYS A 199 5.90 -9.01 8.04
CA LYS A 199 5.25 -10.23 8.51
C LYS A 199 4.71 -10.07 9.92
N ARG A 200 5.46 -9.46 10.83
CA ARG A 200 5.01 -9.29 12.23
C ARG A 200 3.75 -8.44 12.33
N TYR A 201 3.63 -7.39 11.52
CA TYR A 201 2.44 -6.51 11.57
C TYR A 201 1.25 -7.15 10.87
N GLU A 202 1.49 -7.86 9.77
CA GLU A 202 0.47 -8.66 9.11
C GLU A 202 -0.11 -9.74 10.03
N ASP A 203 0.74 -10.55 10.68
CA ASP A 203 0.31 -11.62 11.60
C ASP A 203 -0.48 -11.05 12.78
N ASN A 204 -0.19 -9.81 13.14
CA ASN A 204 -0.90 -9.02 14.13
C ASN A 204 -2.23 -8.43 13.61
N GLY A 205 -2.58 -8.62 12.35
CA GLY A 205 -3.79 -8.06 11.73
C GLY A 205 -3.71 -6.56 11.44
N PHE A 206 -2.50 -6.00 11.35
CA PHE A 206 -2.23 -4.62 10.92
C PHE A 206 -1.67 -4.62 9.50
N SER A 207 -2.58 -4.65 8.53
CA SER A 207 -2.27 -4.64 7.10
C SER A 207 -3.41 -3.98 6.35
N PRO A 208 -3.16 -3.25 5.24
CA PRO A 208 -4.23 -2.61 4.49
C PRO A 208 -5.11 -3.67 3.83
N ALA A 209 -6.42 -3.47 3.87
CA ALA A 209 -7.37 -4.35 3.21
C ALA A 209 -7.06 -4.44 1.71
N ASN A 210 -6.82 -5.65 1.22
CA ASN A 210 -6.43 -5.90 -0.16
C ASN A 210 -7.68 -6.01 -1.06
N PRO A 211 -7.84 -5.15 -2.07
CA PRO A 211 -9.00 -5.17 -2.96
C PRO A 211 -9.20 -6.49 -3.73
N LEU A 212 -8.12 -7.24 -4.00
CA LEU A 212 -8.16 -8.50 -4.73
C LEU A 212 -8.46 -9.71 -3.84
N LEU A 213 -8.37 -9.54 -2.52
CA LEU A 213 -8.59 -10.60 -1.52
C LEU A 213 -9.65 -10.20 -0.50
N PHE A 214 -10.48 -9.22 -0.84
CA PHE A 214 -11.44 -8.64 0.10
C PHE A 214 -12.66 -9.53 0.25
N GLU A 215 -12.97 -9.87 1.49
CA GLU A 215 -14.16 -10.63 1.86
C GLU A 215 -14.97 -9.86 2.89
N SER A 216 -16.29 -9.91 2.71
CA SER A 216 -17.24 -9.13 3.48
C SER A 216 -18.54 -9.90 3.65
N ARG A 217 -19.27 -9.60 4.72
CA ARG A 217 -20.64 -10.11 4.94
C ARG A 217 -21.59 -9.65 3.82
N HIS A 218 -21.36 -8.45 3.28
CA HIS A 218 -22.09 -7.97 2.11
C HIS A 218 -21.54 -8.63 0.85
N ILE A 219 -22.35 -9.50 0.24
CA ILE A 219 -21.91 -10.37 -0.86
C ILE A 219 -21.35 -9.60 -2.06
N MET A 220 -21.95 -8.45 -2.41
CA MET A 220 -21.50 -7.68 -3.57
C MET A 220 -20.07 -7.16 -3.43
N HIS A 221 -19.55 -6.97 -2.21
CA HIS A 221 -18.14 -6.61 -2.03
C HIS A 221 -17.22 -7.79 -2.36
N SER A 222 -17.55 -8.99 -1.86
CA SER A 222 -16.80 -10.21 -2.16
C SER A 222 -16.85 -10.57 -3.65
N ALA A 223 -18.01 -10.37 -4.28
CA ALA A 223 -18.21 -10.51 -5.72
C ALA A 223 -17.39 -9.49 -6.53
N ALA A 224 -17.42 -8.21 -6.15
CA ALA A 224 -16.62 -7.16 -6.78
C ALA A 224 -15.11 -7.46 -6.68
N SER A 225 -14.64 -7.90 -5.52
CA SER A 225 -13.25 -8.31 -5.32
C SER A 225 -12.86 -9.45 -6.26
N LEU A 226 -13.70 -10.48 -6.38
CA LEU A 226 -13.46 -11.59 -7.29
C LEU A 226 -13.42 -11.15 -8.76
N VAL A 227 -14.39 -10.34 -9.19
CA VAL A 227 -14.43 -9.81 -10.58
C VAL A 227 -13.12 -9.08 -10.89
N ILE A 228 -12.72 -8.13 -10.06
CA ILE A 228 -11.50 -7.35 -10.26
C ILE A 228 -10.26 -8.26 -10.24
N LYS A 229 -10.20 -9.21 -9.30
CA LYS A 229 -9.12 -10.20 -9.21
C LYS A 229 -8.99 -11.01 -10.49
N SER A 230 -10.10 -11.45 -11.07
CA SER A 230 -10.08 -12.23 -12.30
C SER A 230 -9.51 -11.46 -13.47
N PHE A 231 -9.84 -10.17 -13.62
CA PHE A 231 -9.22 -9.33 -14.64
C PHE A 231 -7.74 -9.03 -14.35
N ALA A 232 -7.38 -8.81 -13.09
CA ALA A 232 -6.00 -8.50 -12.71
C ALA A 232 -5.03 -9.66 -13.02
N TYR A 233 -5.43 -10.88 -12.64
CA TYR A 233 -4.61 -12.08 -12.81
C TYR A 233 -4.85 -12.82 -14.12
N GLN A 234 -5.86 -12.40 -14.89
CA GLN A 234 -6.31 -13.13 -16.07
C GLN A 234 -6.65 -14.60 -15.74
N GLU A 235 -7.32 -14.81 -14.60
CA GLU A 235 -7.61 -16.14 -14.06
C GLU A 235 -9.00 -16.20 -13.43
N ILE A 236 -9.72 -17.32 -13.62
CA ILE A 236 -11.05 -17.53 -13.04
C ILE A 236 -10.97 -18.55 -11.90
N GLN A 237 -11.22 -18.09 -10.67
CA GLN A 237 -11.25 -18.96 -9.49
C GLN A 237 -12.59 -19.70 -9.38
N GLN A 238 -12.77 -20.76 -10.16
CA GLN A 238 -14.06 -21.43 -10.39
C GLN A 238 -14.83 -21.78 -9.10
N LYS A 239 -14.16 -22.38 -8.10
CA LYS A 239 -14.79 -22.74 -6.81
C LYS A 239 -15.38 -21.52 -6.09
N LYS A 240 -14.60 -20.43 -6.01
CA LYS A 240 -15.03 -19.18 -5.36
C LYS A 240 -16.12 -18.49 -6.17
N MET A 241 -15.99 -18.51 -7.50
CA MET A 241 -16.98 -17.95 -8.42
C MET A 241 -18.34 -18.65 -8.29
N ASN A 242 -18.40 -19.98 -8.32
CA ASN A 242 -19.66 -20.72 -8.22
C ASN A 242 -20.40 -20.42 -6.90
N GLY A 243 -19.66 -20.36 -5.79
CA GLY A 243 -20.24 -20.03 -4.48
C GLY A 243 -20.78 -18.60 -4.38
N LEU A 244 -20.15 -17.62 -5.04
CA LEU A 244 -20.63 -16.24 -5.09
C LEU A 244 -21.75 -16.05 -6.12
N LEU A 245 -21.65 -16.69 -7.28
CA LEU A 245 -22.62 -16.58 -8.37
C LEU A 245 -24.01 -17.02 -7.91
N LEU A 246 -24.14 -18.19 -7.28
CA LEU A 246 -25.44 -18.67 -6.79
C LEU A 246 -26.12 -17.67 -5.85
N LYS A 247 -25.35 -17.13 -4.91
CA LYS A 247 -25.85 -16.17 -3.93
C LYS A 247 -26.16 -14.79 -4.54
N VAL A 248 -25.43 -14.37 -5.58
CA VAL A 248 -25.71 -13.13 -6.32
C VAL A 248 -26.94 -13.29 -7.23
N LEU A 249 -27.09 -14.44 -7.90
CA LEU A 249 -28.24 -14.73 -8.77
C LEU A 249 -29.55 -14.84 -7.97
N ALA A 250 -29.48 -15.25 -6.70
CA ALA A 250 -30.63 -15.27 -5.79
C ALA A 250 -31.13 -13.88 -5.38
N GLN A 251 -30.39 -12.80 -5.68
CA GLN A 251 -30.85 -11.44 -5.41
C GLN A 251 -31.77 -10.94 -6.54
N ASP A 252 -32.90 -10.34 -6.16
CA ASP A 252 -33.86 -9.75 -7.08
C ASP A 252 -33.23 -8.56 -7.82
N ASP A 253 -33.29 -8.56 -9.15
CA ASP A 253 -32.72 -7.52 -10.01
C ASP A 253 -33.35 -6.14 -9.79
N LEU A 254 -34.60 -6.08 -9.30
CA LEU A 254 -35.24 -4.81 -8.96
C LEU A 254 -34.61 -4.18 -7.71
N SER A 255 -34.03 -4.99 -6.82
CA SER A 255 -33.36 -4.52 -5.60
C SER A 255 -31.90 -4.07 -5.82
N LEU A 256 -31.31 -4.41 -6.98
CA LEU A 256 -29.91 -4.12 -7.28
C LEU A 256 -29.73 -2.70 -7.83
N ASN A 257 -28.80 -1.95 -7.22
CA ASN A 257 -28.30 -0.71 -7.82
C ASN A 257 -27.48 -0.99 -9.11
N SER A 258 -27.19 0.06 -9.88
CA SER A 258 -26.47 -0.05 -11.16
C SER A 258 -25.15 -0.82 -11.06
N VAL A 259 -24.36 -0.54 -10.03
CA VAL A 259 -23.05 -1.18 -9.80
C VAL A 259 -23.20 -2.66 -9.43
N SER A 260 -24.23 -3.01 -8.67
CA SER A 260 -24.51 -4.41 -8.32
C SER A 260 -24.96 -5.21 -9.54
N LYS A 261 -25.76 -4.60 -10.43
CA LYS A 261 -26.10 -5.18 -11.74
C LYS A 261 -24.85 -5.39 -12.60
N LEU A 262 -23.92 -4.43 -12.58
CA LEU A 262 -22.64 -4.53 -13.28
C LEU A 262 -21.76 -5.67 -12.75
N ILE A 263 -21.67 -5.83 -11.43
CA ILE A 263 -20.97 -6.96 -10.78
C ILE A 263 -21.61 -8.29 -11.19
N LYS A 264 -22.96 -8.38 -11.16
CA LYS A 264 -23.71 -9.57 -11.59
C LYS A 264 -23.43 -9.91 -13.06
N LYS A 265 -23.49 -8.93 -13.96
CA LYS A 265 -23.13 -9.06 -15.39
C LYS A 265 -21.74 -9.68 -15.56
N TYR A 266 -20.74 -9.16 -14.86
CA TYR A 266 -19.37 -9.67 -14.98
C TYR A 266 -19.19 -11.06 -14.37
N LEU A 267 -19.85 -11.38 -13.25
CA LEU A 267 -19.81 -12.74 -12.70
C LEU A 267 -20.41 -13.77 -13.66
N VAL A 268 -21.53 -13.44 -14.32
CA VAL A 268 -22.14 -14.31 -15.34
C VAL A 268 -21.20 -14.46 -16.54
N PHE A 269 -20.63 -13.37 -17.02
CA PHE A 269 -19.65 -13.37 -18.10
C PHE A 269 -18.44 -14.27 -17.78
N LEU A 270 -17.84 -14.11 -16.60
CA LEU A 270 -16.71 -14.94 -16.17
C LEU A 270 -17.10 -16.43 -16.12
N ASN A 271 -18.31 -16.75 -15.62
CA ASN A 271 -18.77 -18.13 -15.57
C ASN A 271 -18.99 -18.75 -16.96
N GLN A 272 -19.47 -17.98 -17.94
CA GLN A 272 -19.60 -18.45 -19.32
C GLN A 272 -18.24 -18.75 -19.97
N HIS A 273 -17.19 -18.05 -19.55
CA HIS A 273 -15.83 -18.21 -20.08
C HIS A 273 -14.92 -19.08 -19.21
N ARG A 274 -15.47 -19.82 -18.24
CA ARG A 274 -14.71 -20.60 -17.25
C ARG A 274 -13.81 -21.70 -17.83
N ASN A 275 -14.11 -22.14 -19.05
CA ASN A 275 -13.37 -23.19 -19.78
C ASN A 275 -12.50 -22.62 -20.91
N SER A 276 -12.52 -21.30 -21.12
CA SER A 276 -11.72 -20.63 -22.14
C SER A 276 -10.40 -20.15 -21.54
N SER A 277 -9.34 -20.05 -22.35
CA SER A 277 -8.16 -19.28 -21.95
C SER A 277 -8.58 -17.83 -21.73
N PHE A 278 -8.66 -17.42 -20.46
CA PHE A 278 -9.12 -16.09 -20.07
C PHE A 278 -8.02 -15.05 -20.32
N SER A 279 -7.76 -14.75 -21.59
CA SER A 279 -6.85 -13.67 -21.99
C SER A 279 -7.69 -12.48 -22.44
N LEU A 280 -7.90 -11.53 -21.55
CA LEU A 280 -8.51 -10.25 -21.91
C LEU A 280 -7.53 -9.15 -21.56
N SER A 281 -7.02 -8.49 -22.59
CA SER A 281 -6.84 -7.04 -22.51
C SER A 281 -8.25 -6.45 -22.54
N PRO A 282 -8.81 -5.99 -21.41
CA PRO A 282 -10.19 -5.54 -21.38
C PRO A 282 -10.40 -4.38 -22.37
N PRO A 283 -11.50 -4.39 -23.15
CA PRO A 283 -11.93 -3.23 -23.93
C PRO A 283 -11.98 -1.96 -23.07
N LYS A 284 -11.95 -0.79 -23.71
CA LYS A 284 -11.94 0.51 -23.01
C LYS A 284 -13.16 0.66 -22.08
N GLU A 285 -14.29 0.14 -22.51
CA GLU A 285 -15.56 0.09 -21.79
C GLU A 285 -15.43 -0.76 -20.52
N THR A 286 -14.86 -1.96 -20.63
CA THR A 286 -14.57 -2.83 -19.48
C THR A 286 -13.63 -2.16 -18.48
N LYS A 287 -12.62 -1.41 -18.93
CA LYS A 287 -11.72 -0.66 -18.01
C LYS A 287 -12.49 0.36 -17.18
N LYS A 288 -13.40 1.13 -17.79
CA LYS A 288 -14.24 2.11 -17.07
C LYS A 288 -15.18 1.42 -16.08
N GLU A 289 -15.83 0.34 -16.51
CA GLU A 289 -16.75 -0.44 -15.68
C GLU A 289 -16.02 -1.07 -14.46
N LEU A 290 -14.78 -1.56 -14.61
CA LEU A 290 -13.98 -2.08 -13.50
C LEU A 290 -13.59 -0.99 -12.49
N ILE A 291 -13.24 0.21 -12.96
CA ILE A 291 -12.99 1.38 -12.10
C ILE A 291 -14.27 1.75 -11.33
N GLU A 292 -15.43 1.70 -11.99
CA GLU A 292 -16.72 1.99 -11.37
C GLU A 292 -17.05 0.97 -10.27
N ILE A 293 -16.89 -0.33 -10.55
CA ILE A 293 -17.04 -1.39 -9.55
C ILE A 293 -16.13 -1.14 -8.34
N TYR A 294 -14.86 -0.82 -8.56
CA TYR A 294 -13.95 -0.52 -7.46
C TYR A 294 -14.42 0.67 -6.63
N ASN A 295 -14.66 1.82 -7.26
CA ASN A 295 -14.95 3.07 -6.56
C ASN A 295 -16.28 3.01 -5.80
N ASN A 296 -17.29 2.37 -6.38
CA ASN A 296 -18.65 2.41 -5.87
C ASN A 296 -19.04 1.18 -5.03
N SER A 297 -18.29 0.07 -5.10
CA SER A 297 -18.52 -1.12 -4.28
C SER A 297 -17.42 -1.36 -3.25
N LEU A 298 -16.15 -1.28 -3.64
CA LEU A 298 -15.03 -1.67 -2.77
C LEU A 298 -14.45 -0.53 -1.95
N ALA A 299 -14.27 0.67 -2.51
CA ALA A 299 -13.47 1.72 -1.88
C ALA A 299 -13.95 2.08 -0.46
N SER A 300 -15.26 2.25 -0.28
CA SER A 300 -15.86 2.55 1.04
C SER A 300 -15.76 1.36 2.01
N ALA A 301 -15.94 0.13 1.51
CA ALA A 301 -15.86 -1.09 2.30
C ALA A 301 -14.44 -1.36 2.80
N LEU A 302 -13.44 -1.20 1.92
CA LEU A 302 -12.01 -1.30 2.24
C LEU A 302 -11.61 -0.25 3.27
N LYS A 303 -12.03 1.01 3.07
CA LYS A 303 -11.81 2.09 4.05
C LYS A 303 -12.40 1.76 5.42
N SER A 304 -13.64 1.23 5.43
CA SER A 304 -14.30 0.82 6.67
C SER A 304 -13.58 -0.34 7.36
N SER A 305 -13.02 -1.29 6.61
CA SER A 305 -12.17 -2.36 7.15
C SER A 305 -10.90 -1.78 7.76
N ASN A 306 -10.19 -0.92 7.03
CA ASN A 306 -8.98 -0.26 7.51
C ASN A 306 -9.22 0.53 8.80
N ILE A 307 -10.34 1.26 8.92
CA ILE A 307 -10.70 1.98 10.15
C ILE A 307 -10.80 1.02 11.35
N LYS A 308 -11.34 -0.19 11.18
CA LYS A 308 -11.40 -1.20 12.25
C LYS A 308 -10.01 -1.65 12.66
N HIS A 309 -9.14 -1.96 11.71
CA HIS A 309 -7.76 -2.37 11.98
C HIS A 309 -6.92 -1.25 12.62
N ILE A 310 -7.11 0.01 12.19
CA ILE A 310 -6.51 1.21 12.81
C ILE A 310 -6.95 1.34 14.28
N LYS A 311 -8.23 1.17 14.58
CA LYS A 311 -8.74 1.21 15.97
C LYS A 311 -8.12 0.11 16.84
N LEU A 312 -7.96 -1.10 16.30
CA LEU A 312 -7.31 -2.21 17.00
C LEU A 312 -5.82 -1.92 17.23
N ALA A 313 -5.12 -1.35 16.24
CA ALA A 313 -3.73 -0.95 16.37
C ALA A 313 -3.53 0.18 17.40
N LYS A 314 -4.40 1.20 17.41
CA LYS A 314 -4.38 2.27 18.44
C LYS A 314 -4.46 1.69 19.86
N LYS A 315 -5.29 0.65 20.08
CA LYS A 315 -5.38 -0.05 21.37
C LYS A 315 -4.13 -0.88 21.67
N ARG A 316 -3.66 -1.67 20.70
CA ARG A 316 -2.54 -2.60 20.89
C ARG A 316 -1.22 -1.89 21.20
N TYR A 317 -0.97 -0.78 20.54
CA TYR A 317 0.28 -0.02 20.67
C TYR A 317 0.14 1.23 21.55
N ALA A 318 -0.93 1.31 22.35
CA ALA A 318 -1.06 2.36 23.36
C ALA A 318 0.06 2.24 24.40
N ALA A 319 0.41 3.36 25.04
CA ALA A 319 1.30 3.32 26.20
C ALA A 319 0.58 2.58 27.34
N THR A 320 1.17 1.49 27.82
CA THR A 320 0.79 0.93 29.11
C THR A 320 1.38 1.82 30.21
N LYS A 321 0.54 2.36 31.10
CA LYS A 321 1.03 2.88 32.37
C LYS A 321 1.65 1.72 33.12
N ILE A 322 2.95 1.79 33.36
CA ILE A 322 3.61 0.93 34.35
C ILE A 322 3.33 1.64 35.69
N GLU A 323 2.46 1.07 36.50
CA GLU A 323 2.30 1.50 37.90
C GLU A 323 3.57 1.06 38.63
N LEU A 324 4.50 2.00 38.82
CA LEU A 324 5.79 1.75 39.47
C LEU A 324 5.70 1.72 41.00
N PHE A 325 4.52 1.97 41.56
CA PHE A 325 4.26 1.92 43.00
C PHE A 325 2.89 1.27 43.22
N GLY A 326 2.89 -0.01 43.55
CA GLY A 326 1.75 -0.61 44.24
C GLY A 326 1.72 -0.03 45.65
N GLU A 327 0.60 0.55 46.04
CA GLU A 327 0.34 0.92 47.43
C GLU A 327 0.28 -0.38 48.26
N GLU A 328 1.32 -0.63 49.07
CA GLU A 328 1.25 -1.54 50.21
C GLU A 328 0.72 -0.79 51.45
#